data_AF-A0A2X4W6G7-F1
#
_entry.id   AF-A0A2X4W6G7-F1
#
_cell.length_a   1.000
_cell.length_b   1.000
_cell.length_c   1.000
_cell.angle_alpha   90.00
_cell.angle_beta   90.00
_cell.angle_gamma   90.00
#
_symmetry.space_group_name_H-M   'P 1'
#
loop_
_entity.id
_entity.type
_entity.pdbx_description
1 polymer ?
#
loop_
_entity_poly.entity_id
_entity_poly.type
_entity_poly.pdbx_seq_one_letter_code
_entity_poly.pdbx_strand_id
1 'polypeptide(L)'
;MEAHGVNPHALKAMNEVSVDISSQTSDINDPQILNNADFVVTLCGDAADKCPITPSHVKRDHWGFDDPAKAEGTAEERWAFFQRVRDEIGERIKRFGETGE
;
A
#
# COMPACT_ATOMS: atom_id res chain seq x y z
N MET A 1 1.25 -7.91 -13.40
CA MET A 1 1.54 -6.73 -12.57
C MET A 1 2.91 -6.24 -12.98
N GLU A 2 3.03 -4.95 -13.29
CA GLU A 2 4.32 -4.34 -13.66
C GLU A 2 4.83 -3.51 -12.48
N ALA A 3 6.13 -3.58 -12.23
CA ALA A 3 6.81 -2.72 -11.27
C ALA A 3 7.27 -1.44 -11.98
N HIS A 4 6.81 -0.27 -11.50
CA HIS A 4 7.17 1.02 -12.08
C HIS A 4 8.19 1.82 -11.22
N GLY A 5 8.81 1.16 -10.25
CA GLY A 5 9.69 1.81 -9.27
C GLY A 5 8.90 2.52 -8.17
N VAL A 6 9.59 2.93 -7.11
CA VAL A 6 8.96 3.66 -6.00
C VAL A 6 8.64 5.09 -6.44
N ASN A 7 7.38 5.51 -6.26
CA ASN A 7 6.93 6.85 -6.65
C ASN A 7 7.71 7.94 -5.85
N PRO A 8 8.35 8.93 -6.50
CA PRO A 8 9.05 10.02 -5.80
C PRO A 8 8.17 10.82 -4.83
N HIS A 9 6.87 10.97 -5.13
CA HIS A 9 5.93 11.62 -4.22
C HIS A 9 5.65 10.77 -2.97
N ALA A 10 5.64 9.44 -3.09
CA ALA A 10 5.55 8.55 -1.94
C ALA A 10 6.80 8.66 -1.04
N LEU A 11 8.00 8.69 -1.65
CA LEU A 11 9.25 8.94 -0.91
C LEU A 11 9.19 10.26 -0.13
N LYS A 12 8.73 11.33 -0.78
CA LYS A 12 8.56 12.63 -0.13
C LYS A 12 7.54 12.56 1.01
N ALA A 13 6.40 11.89 0.80
CA ALA A 13 5.32 11.84 1.79
C ALA A 13 5.74 11.07 3.05
N MET A 14 6.47 9.96 2.89
CA MET A 14 6.97 9.18 4.02
C MET A 14 8.09 9.90 4.79
N ASN A 15 8.96 10.63 4.08
CA ASN A 15 10.00 11.44 4.73
C ASN A 15 9.42 12.56 5.61
N GLU A 16 8.26 13.14 5.27
CA GLU A 16 7.60 14.15 6.14
C GLU A 16 7.25 13.61 7.53
N VAL A 17 6.98 12.30 7.63
CA VAL A 17 6.68 11.61 8.90
C VAL A 17 7.88 10.83 9.42
N SER A 18 9.08 11.13 8.93
CA SER A 18 10.35 10.51 9.35
C SER A 18 10.41 8.99 9.14
N VAL A 19 9.73 8.48 8.11
CA VAL A 19 9.82 7.07 7.69
C VAL A 19 10.57 7.01 6.36
N ASP A 20 11.74 6.39 6.37
CA ASP A 20 12.55 6.22 5.16
C ASP A 20 12.15 4.94 4.41
N ILE A 21 11.68 5.10 3.17
CA ILE A 21 11.37 4.01 2.25
C ILE A 21 12.31 3.97 1.04
N SER A 22 13.39 4.76 1.03
CA SER A 22 14.29 4.94 -0.12
C SER A 22 15.06 3.68 -0.51
N SER A 23 15.26 2.75 0.42
CA SER A 23 15.88 1.45 0.15
C SER A 23 14.89 0.39 -0.34
N GLN A 24 13.60 0.68 -0.39
CA GLN A 24 12.59 -0.27 -0.84
C GLN A 24 12.51 -0.31 -2.36
N THR A 25 12.12 -1.46 -2.90
CA THR A 25 11.95 -1.70 -4.33
C THR A 25 10.47 -1.89 -4.69
N SER A 26 10.12 -1.57 -5.93
CA SER A 26 8.83 -1.98 -6.49
C SER A 26 9.02 -3.33 -7.15
N ASP A 27 8.39 -4.35 -6.58
CA ASP A 27 8.52 -5.73 -7.02
C ASP A 27 7.16 -6.27 -7.47
N ILE A 28 7.20 -7.24 -8.38
CA ILE A 28 6.01 -8.00 -8.75
C ILE A 28 5.70 -9.04 -7.68
N ASN A 29 4.44 -9.44 -7.58
CA ASN A 29 4.01 -10.46 -6.62
C ASN A 29 4.81 -11.76 -6.79
N ASP A 30 5.55 -12.14 -5.75
CA ASP A 30 6.25 -13.42 -5.67
C ASP A 30 5.31 -14.51 -5.12
N PRO A 31 4.99 -15.56 -5.89
CA PRO A 31 4.17 -16.67 -5.42
C PRO A 31 4.74 -17.36 -4.17
N GLN A 32 6.07 -17.41 -3.99
CA GLN A 32 6.67 -18.02 -2.80
C GLN A 32 6.38 -17.19 -1.55
N ILE A 33 6.46 -15.87 -1.63
CA ILE A 33 6.10 -14.99 -0.51
C ILE A 33 4.61 -15.13 -0.21
N LEU A 34 3.76 -15.04 -1.24
CA LEU A 34 2.31 -15.14 -1.08
C LEU A 34 1.85 -16.47 -0.47
N ASN A 35 2.47 -17.58 -0.86
CA ASN A 35 2.07 -18.91 -0.40
C ASN A 35 2.52 -19.24 1.03
N ASN A 36 3.47 -18.48 1.59
CA ASN A 36 4.02 -18.70 2.93
C ASN A 36 3.70 -17.56 3.90
N ALA A 37 2.94 -16.55 3.47
CA ALA A 37 2.55 -15.44 4.34
C ALA A 37 1.47 -15.86 5.34
N ASP A 38 1.55 -15.37 6.56
CA ASP A 38 0.45 -15.53 7.53
C ASP A 38 -0.74 -14.64 7.19
N PHE A 39 -0.46 -13.45 6.63
CA PHE A 39 -1.45 -12.42 6.35
C PHE A 39 -1.10 -11.64 5.09
N VAL A 40 -2.07 -11.48 4.18
CA VAL A 40 -1.93 -10.70 2.94
C VAL A 40 -2.96 -9.58 2.92
N VAL A 41 -2.47 -8.34 2.77
CA VAL A 41 -3.30 -7.14 2.63
C VAL A 41 -3.31 -6.68 1.18
N THR A 42 -4.51 -6.46 0.64
CA THR A 42 -4.69 -5.79 -0.66
C THR A 42 -5.13 -4.34 -0.44
N LEU A 43 -4.52 -3.39 -1.14
CA LEU A 43 -4.67 -1.96 -0.84
C LEU A 43 -5.58 -1.18 -1.82
N CYS A 44 -5.82 -1.70 -3.02
CA CYS A 44 -6.71 -1.08 -4.01
C CYS A 44 -7.67 -2.11 -4.58
N GLY A 45 -8.84 -1.66 -5.07
CA GLY A 45 -9.86 -2.55 -5.63
C GLY A 45 -9.32 -3.40 -6.80
N ASP A 46 -8.50 -2.79 -7.66
CA ASP A 46 -7.80 -3.51 -8.75
C ASP A 46 -6.89 -4.64 -8.22
N ALA A 47 -6.29 -4.47 -7.04
CA ALA A 47 -5.44 -5.48 -6.42
C ALA A 47 -6.24 -6.58 -5.73
N ALA A 48 -7.44 -6.29 -5.20
CA ALA A 48 -8.32 -7.31 -4.65
C ALA A 48 -8.74 -8.33 -5.73
N ASP A 49 -9.12 -7.82 -6.91
CA ASP A 49 -9.63 -8.62 -8.03
C ASP A 49 -8.53 -9.39 -8.79
N LYS A 50 -7.32 -8.83 -8.87
CA LYS A 50 -6.19 -9.41 -9.63
C LYS A 50 -5.22 -10.21 -8.77
N CYS A 51 -5.44 -10.28 -7.45
CA CYS A 51 -4.52 -11.02 -6.58
C CYS A 51 -4.61 -12.53 -6.88
N PRO A 52 -3.47 -13.21 -7.07
CA PRO A 52 -3.46 -14.67 -7.19
C PRO A 52 -4.15 -15.34 -5.98
N ILE A 53 -4.75 -16.50 -6.22
CA ILE A 53 -5.32 -17.32 -5.14
C ILE A 53 -4.18 -17.74 -4.20
N THR A 54 -4.34 -17.46 -2.91
CA THR A 54 -3.41 -17.92 -1.86
C THR A 54 -3.94 -19.22 -1.21
N PRO A 55 -3.07 -20.02 -0.59
CA PRO A 55 -3.48 -21.18 0.20
C PRO A 55 -4.46 -20.82 1.32
N SER A 56 -5.25 -21.79 1.78
CA SER A 56 -6.31 -21.58 2.79
C SER A 56 -5.80 -21.16 4.18
N HIS A 57 -4.53 -21.41 4.49
CA HIS A 57 -3.92 -20.98 5.76
C HIS A 57 -3.54 -19.49 5.75
N VAL A 58 -3.46 -18.86 4.57
CA VAL A 58 -3.12 -17.45 4.42
C VAL A 58 -4.37 -16.62 4.66
N LYS A 59 -4.38 -15.83 5.74
CA LYS A 59 -5.49 -14.92 6.01
C LYS A 59 -5.37 -13.72 5.05
N ARG A 60 -6.47 -13.34 4.42
CA ARG A 60 -6.53 -12.22 3.48
C ARG A 60 -7.45 -11.13 4.00
N ASP A 61 -7.03 -9.89 3.81
CA ASP A 61 -7.86 -8.73 4.09
C ASP A 61 -7.71 -7.66 2.99
N HIS A 62 -8.72 -6.82 2.88
CA HIS A 62 -8.76 -5.74 1.92
C HIS A 62 -8.90 -4.39 2.63
N TRP A 63 -7.88 -3.55 2.52
CA TRP A 63 -7.87 -2.20 3.06
C TRP A 63 -7.92 -1.25 1.87
N GLY A 64 -9.12 -0.86 1.47
CA GLY A 64 -9.29 -0.01 0.29
C GLY A 64 -8.86 1.43 0.56
N PHE A 65 -7.86 1.89 -0.20
CA PHE A 65 -7.45 3.29 -0.25
C PHE A 65 -7.51 3.79 -1.69
N ASP A 66 -7.71 5.10 -1.84
CA ASP A 66 -7.61 5.74 -3.15
C ASP A 66 -6.15 5.74 -3.64
N ASP A 67 -5.95 5.58 -4.94
CA ASP A 67 -4.62 5.67 -5.54
C ASP A 67 -4.20 7.14 -5.69
N PRO A 68 -3.21 7.61 -4.92
CA PRO A 68 -2.79 9.02 -4.97
C PRO A 68 -2.15 9.39 -6.30
N ALA A 69 -1.65 8.43 -7.08
CA ALA A 69 -1.10 8.71 -8.41
C ALA A 69 -2.19 9.00 -9.46
N LYS A 70 -3.44 8.62 -9.18
CA LYS A 70 -4.61 8.92 -10.03
C LYS A 70 -5.34 10.22 -9.63
N ALA A 71 -4.86 10.92 -8.60
CA ALA A 71 -5.46 12.19 -8.18
C ALA A 71 -5.38 13.26 -9.28
N GLU A 72 -6.50 13.93 -9.55
CA GLU A 72 -6.60 15.02 -10.52
C GLU A 72 -6.60 16.38 -9.80
N GLY A 73 -6.35 17.46 -10.55
CA GLY A 73 -6.33 18.84 -10.04
C GLY A 73 -4.95 19.49 -10.05
N THR A 74 -4.81 20.53 -9.23
CA THR A 74 -3.58 21.31 -9.06
C THR A 74 -2.44 20.47 -8.46
N ALA A 75 -1.22 21.00 -8.47
CA ALA A 75 -0.09 20.30 -7.85
C ALA A 75 -0.29 20.17 -6.33
N GLU A 76 -0.88 21.19 -5.72
CA GLU A 76 -1.17 21.29 -4.30
C GLU A 76 -2.26 20.30 -3.88
N GLU A 77 -3.35 20.20 -4.66
CA GLU A 77 -4.42 19.23 -4.41
C GLU A 77 -3.93 17.78 -4.52
N ARG A 78 -3.14 17.48 -5.56
CA ARG A 78 -2.51 16.17 -5.71
C ARG A 78 -1.56 15.87 -4.54
N TRP A 79 -0.78 16.85 -4.09
CA TRP A 79 0.10 16.68 -2.95
C TRP A 79 -0.65 16.40 -1.65
N ALA A 80 -1.71 17.18 -1.38
CA ALA A 80 -2.59 16.95 -0.22
C ALA A 80 -3.22 15.55 -0.25
N PHE A 81 -3.51 15.03 -1.45
CA PHE A 81 -4.03 13.68 -1.61
C PHE A 81 -3.00 12.60 -1.21
N PHE A 82 -1.73 12.75 -1.59
CA PHE A 82 -0.65 11.86 -1.14
C PHE A 82 -0.52 11.84 0.38
N GLN A 83 -0.61 13.02 1.02
CA GLN A 83 -0.52 13.14 2.48
C GLN A 83 -1.71 12.47 3.17
N ARG A 84 -2.94 12.71 2.67
CA ARG A 84 -4.16 12.08 3.19
C ARG A 84 -4.07 10.55 3.16
N VAL A 85 -3.73 9.97 2.01
CA VAL A 85 -3.66 8.51 1.86
C VAL A 85 -2.56 7.90 2.74
N ARG A 86 -1.41 8.57 2.86
CA ARG A 86 -0.35 8.15 3.80
C ARG A 86 -0.89 8.08 5.23
N ASP A 87 -1.58 9.12 5.68
CA ASP A 87 -2.06 9.23 7.05
C ASP A 87 -3.15 8.18 7.33
N GLU A 88 -4.07 7.96 6.39
CA GLU A 88 -5.08 6.90 6.45
C GLU A 88 -4.45 5.49 6.56
N ILE A 89 -3.42 5.20 5.76
CA ILE A 89 -2.66 3.95 5.84
C ILE A 89 -1.98 3.83 7.21
N GLY A 90 -1.37 4.91 7.71
CA GLY A 90 -0.72 4.94 9.02
C GLY A 90 -1.67 4.64 10.17
N GLU A 91 -2.84 5.29 10.19
CA GLU A 91 -3.89 5.03 11.18
C GLU A 91 -4.42 3.60 11.11
N ARG A 92 -4.60 3.06 9.89
CA ARG A 92 -5.05 1.69 9.68
C ARG A 92 -4.06 0.66 10.21
N ILE A 93 -2.77 0.86 9.95
CA ILE A 93 -1.68 -0.01 10.45
C ILE A 93 -1.60 0.07 11.98
N LYS A 94 -1.71 1.28 12.54
CA LYS A 94 -1.71 1.47 13.99
C LYS A 94 -2.85 0.71 14.65
N ARG A 95 -4.07 0.86 14.12
CA ARG A 95 -5.25 0.12 14.60
C ARG A 95 -5.01 -1.39 14.52
N PHE A 96 -4.50 -1.89 13.40
CA PHE A 96 -4.20 -3.31 13.24
C PHE A 96 -3.19 -3.82 14.29
N GLY A 97 -2.17 -3.02 14.61
CA GLY A 97 -1.21 -3.35 15.67
C GLY A 97 -1.82 -3.39 17.08
N GLU A 98 -2.86 -2.60 17.34
CA GLU A 98 -3.53 -2.51 18.64
C GLU A 98 -4.65 -3.55 18.81
N THR A 99 -5.43 -3.81 17.75
CA THR A 99 -6.65 -4.62 17.83
C THR A 99 -6.57 -5.96 17.10
N GLY A 100 -5.57 -6.16 16.23
CA GLY A 100 -5.52 -7.29 15.31
C GLY A 100 -6.59 -7.24 14.21
N GLU A 101 -7.31 -6.11 14.12
CA GLU A 101 -8.35 -5.82 13.14
C GLU A 101 -7.93 -4.67 12.25
#